data_AF-A0A6B3EFZ6-F1
#
_entry.id   AF-A0A6B3EFZ6-F1
#
_cell.length_a   1.000
_cell.length_b   1.000
_cell.length_c   1.000
_cell.angle_alpha   90.00
_cell.angle_beta   90.00
_cell.angle_gamma   90.00
#
_symmetry.space_group_name_H-M   'P 1'
#
loop_
_entity.id
_entity.type
_entity.pdbx_description
1 polymer ?
#
loop_
_entity_poly.entity_id
_entity_poly.type
_entity_poly.pdbx_seq_one_letter_code
_entity_poly.pdbx_strand_id
1 'polypeptide(L)'
;QPAWQEERGADHLPTGRRIDPLPGPWDDCFGMPDGVTVLLTWPGELELTVTSPEKWVVVYDEQDDWVCVEPQTGPPNGLNTQPRLITPIEPLEASTTWSWRLL
;
A
#
# COMPACT_ATOMS: atom_id res chain seq x y z
N GLN A 1 3.62 10.74 2.81
CA GLN A 1 4.03 10.49 1.41
C GLN A 1 4.88 9.23 1.40
N PRO A 2 4.71 8.33 0.42
CA PRO A 2 5.53 7.13 0.32
C PRO A 2 6.97 7.47 -0.04
N ALA A 3 7.90 6.58 0.30
CA ALA A 3 9.32 6.75 -0.01
C ALA A 3 9.66 6.36 -1.45
N TRP A 4 8.90 5.44 -2.05
CA TRP A 4 8.99 5.09 -3.48
C TRP A 4 7.67 4.52 -3.99
N GLN A 5 7.53 4.47 -5.32
CA GLN A 5 6.56 3.66 -6.04
C GLN A 5 7.30 2.50 -6.73
N GLU A 6 6.74 1.30 -6.70
CA GLU A 6 7.21 0.19 -7.53
C GLU A 6 6.81 0.49 -8.99
N GLU A 7 7.77 0.51 -9.91
CA GLU A 7 7.47 0.73 -11.34
C GLU A 7 6.53 -0.38 -11.84
N ARG A 8 5.32 0.00 -12.26
CA ARG A 8 4.32 -0.92 -12.77
C ARG A 8 4.66 -1.38 -14.18
N GLY A 9 4.77 -2.70 -14.36
CA GLY A 9 4.91 -3.36 -15.65
C GLY A 9 3.61 -3.37 -16.45
N ALA A 10 3.71 -3.75 -17.73
CA ALA A 10 2.54 -3.84 -18.62
C ALA A 10 1.53 -4.94 -18.21
N ASP A 11 1.94 -5.85 -17.33
CA ASP A 11 1.14 -6.92 -16.72
C ASP A 11 0.59 -6.53 -15.34
N HIS A 12 0.70 -5.25 -14.95
CA HIS A 12 0.34 -4.69 -13.65
C HIS A 12 1.18 -5.22 -12.47
N LEU A 13 2.29 -5.94 -12.73
CA LEU A 13 3.21 -6.36 -11.69
C LEU A 13 4.40 -5.40 -11.56
N PRO A 14 4.99 -5.24 -10.36
CA PRO A 14 6.25 -4.54 -10.19
C PRO A 14 7.36 -5.07 -11.11
N THR A 15 8.04 -4.18 -11.84
CA THR A 15 9.24 -4.54 -12.63
C THR A 15 10.46 -4.84 -11.75
N GLY A 16 10.38 -4.53 -10.44
CA GLY A 16 11.47 -4.58 -9.47
C GLY A 16 12.27 -3.29 -9.37
N ARG A 17 11.92 -2.26 -10.15
CA ARG A 17 12.54 -0.92 -10.07
C ARG A 17 11.71 -0.01 -9.17
N ARG A 18 12.40 0.72 -8.28
CA ARG A 18 11.80 1.77 -7.46
C ARG A 18 11.96 3.10 -8.16
N ILE A 19 10.86 3.85 -8.25
CA ILE A 19 10.79 5.18 -8.86
C ILE A 19 10.19 6.18 -7.89
N ASP A 20 10.34 7.47 -8.18
CA ASP A 20 9.62 8.52 -7.46
C ASP A 20 8.11 8.36 -7.70
N PRO A 21 7.26 8.58 -6.68
CA PRO A 21 5.80 8.52 -6.84
C PRO A 21 5.31 9.44 -7.95
N LEU A 22 4.53 8.88 -8.86
CA LEU A 22 3.91 9.62 -9.96
C LEU A 22 2.53 10.15 -9.54
N PRO A 23 2.01 11.20 -10.20
CA PRO A 23 0.61 11.61 -10.03
C PRO A 23 -0.36 10.48 -10.41
N GLY A 24 -1.52 10.43 -9.74
CA GLY A 24 -2.58 9.47 -10.03
C GLY A 24 -3.35 9.74 -11.34
N PRO A 25 -4.38 8.92 -11.64
CA PRO A 25 -4.88 7.84 -10.81
C PRO A 25 -3.88 6.67 -10.72
N TRP A 26 -3.97 5.93 -9.63
CA TRP A 26 -3.10 4.85 -9.21
C TRP A 26 -3.82 3.51 -9.26
N ASP A 27 -3.05 2.52 -9.64
CA ASP A 27 -3.25 1.08 -9.39
C ASP A 27 -1.86 0.54 -9.07
N ASP A 28 -1.27 1.11 -8.01
CA ASP A 28 0.18 1.13 -7.83
C ASP A 28 0.58 0.70 -6.42
N CYS A 29 1.71 0.01 -6.34
CA CYS A 29 2.33 -0.38 -5.07
C CYS A 29 3.36 0.66 -4.65
N PHE A 30 3.28 1.10 -3.40
CA PHE A 30 4.18 2.07 -2.80
C PHE A 30 4.91 1.49 -1.59
N GLY A 31 6.12 1.98 -1.36
CA GLY A 31 6.92 1.64 -0.21
C GLY A 31 6.92 2.68 0.89
N MET A 32 6.67 2.24 2.12
CA MET A 32 6.71 3.04 3.34
C MET A 32 7.62 2.35 4.38
N PRO A 33 8.93 2.68 4.44
CA PRO A 33 9.92 1.99 5.29
C PRO A 33 9.54 1.89 6.76
N ASP A 34 8.87 2.94 7.26
CA ASP A 34 8.53 3.14 8.67
C ASP A 34 7.13 2.64 9.03
N GLY A 35 6.46 1.94 8.11
CA GLY A 35 5.08 1.47 8.25
C GLY A 35 4.10 2.28 7.40
N VAL A 36 3.01 1.65 6.99
CA VAL A 36 1.94 2.30 6.23
C VAL A 36 1.17 3.26 7.12
N THR A 37 1.01 4.49 6.65
CA THR A 37 0.09 5.49 7.20
C THR A 37 -0.51 6.27 6.05
N VAL A 38 -1.80 6.07 5.80
CA VAL A 38 -2.56 6.72 4.74
C VAL A 38 -3.71 7.50 5.36
N LEU A 39 -3.83 8.76 4.96
CA LEU A 39 -4.94 9.63 5.31
C LEU A 39 -5.84 9.79 4.10
N LEU A 40 -7.10 9.38 4.24
CA LEU A 40 -8.16 9.63 3.27
C LEU A 40 -9.04 10.77 3.79
N THR A 41 -9.40 11.69 2.91
CA THR A 41 -10.26 12.82 3.25
C THR A 41 -11.38 12.94 2.24
N TRP A 42 -12.62 12.80 2.71
CA TRP A 42 -13.81 13.22 2.00
C TRP A 42 -14.20 14.60 2.55
N PRO A 43 -13.95 15.69 1.80
CA PRO A 43 -14.06 17.05 2.32
C PRO A 43 -15.45 17.34 2.90
N GLY A 44 -15.48 17.75 4.17
CA GLY A 44 -16.72 18.08 4.89
C GLY A 44 -17.51 16.88 5.43
N GLU A 45 -17.04 15.65 5.24
CA GLU A 45 -17.78 14.44 5.64
C GLU A 45 -16.97 13.53 6.57
N LEU A 46 -15.78 13.07 6.12
CA LEU A 46 -15.04 12.01 6.78
C LEU A 46 -13.52 12.17 6.60
N GLU A 47 -12.79 11.95 7.67
CA GLU A 47 -11.35 11.71 7.64
C GLU A 47 -11.07 10.31 8.19
N LEU A 48 -10.41 9.47 7.39
CA LEU A 48 -10.08 8.08 7.72
C LEU A 48 -8.56 7.91 7.65
N THR A 49 -7.96 7.41 8.73
CA THR A 49 -6.55 7.03 8.79
C THR A 49 -6.44 5.51 8.77
N VAL A 50 -5.68 4.99 7.81
CA VAL A 50 -5.32 3.57 7.72
C VAL A 50 -3.85 3.43 8.10
N THR A 51 -3.55 2.66 9.15
CA THR A 51 -2.17 2.40 9.59
C THR A 51 -1.85 0.91 9.67
N SER A 52 -0.62 0.53 9.35
CA SER A 52 -0.11 -0.84 9.47
C SER A 52 1.40 -0.84 9.73
N PRO A 53 1.96 -1.80 10.48
CA PRO A 53 3.41 -2.00 10.56
C PRO A 53 4.02 -2.50 9.24
N GLU A 54 3.20 -2.95 8.29
CA GLU A 54 3.66 -3.38 6.98
C GLU A 54 4.27 -2.23 6.18
N LYS A 55 5.12 -2.56 5.22
CA LYS A 55 5.95 -1.57 4.48
C LYS A 55 5.54 -1.37 3.03
N TRP A 56 4.57 -2.15 2.55
CA TRP A 56 4.02 -2.02 1.22
C TRP A 56 2.54 -1.66 1.33
N VAL A 57 2.09 -0.78 0.46
CA VAL A 57 0.67 -0.45 0.30
C VAL A 57 0.33 -0.36 -1.17
N VAL A 58 -0.72 -1.05 -1.60
CA VAL A 58 -1.33 -0.76 -2.90
C VAL A 58 -2.40 0.30 -2.69
N VAL A 59 -2.36 1.34 -3.53
CA VAL A 59 -3.43 2.34 -3.62
C VAL A 59 -4.05 2.23 -5.00
N TYR A 60 -5.37 2.04 -5.02
CA TYR A 60 -6.16 2.02 -6.24
C TYR A 60 -7.23 3.10 -6.18
N ASP A 61 -7.20 4.07 -7.10
CA ASP A 61 -8.16 5.18 -7.17
C ASP A 61 -8.61 5.52 -8.61
N GLU A 62 -8.56 4.56 -9.54
CA GLU A 62 -9.06 4.78 -10.91
C GLU A 62 -10.60 4.92 -11.00
N GLN A 63 -11.33 4.61 -9.94
CA GLN A 63 -12.79 4.75 -9.89
C GLN A 63 -13.18 6.01 -9.13
N ASP A 64 -14.14 6.76 -9.66
CA ASP A 64 -14.54 8.05 -9.10
C ASP A 64 -15.19 7.93 -7.70
N ASP A 65 -15.89 6.82 -7.44
CA ASP A 65 -16.75 6.66 -6.27
C ASP A 65 -16.06 5.99 -5.07
N TRP A 66 -14.90 5.37 -5.27
CA TRP A 66 -14.24 4.57 -4.24
C TRP A 66 -12.74 4.43 -4.48
N VAL A 67 -12.03 4.12 -3.39
CA VAL A 67 -10.57 3.94 -3.36
C VAL A 67 -10.25 2.72 -2.51
N CYS A 68 -9.21 1.98 -2.88
CA CYS A 68 -8.63 0.94 -2.04
C CYS A 68 -7.30 1.41 -1.45
N VAL A 69 -7.09 1.09 -0.17
CA VAL A 69 -5.82 1.24 0.53
C VAL A 69 -5.49 -0.09 1.16
N GLU A 70 -4.44 -0.73 0.66
CA GLU A 70 -4.18 -2.15 0.91
C GLU A 70 -2.76 -2.33 1.47
N PRO A 71 -2.54 -2.21 2.79
CA PRO A 71 -1.29 -2.62 3.40
C PRO A 71 -1.01 -4.11 3.16
N GLN A 72 0.20 -4.44 2.70
CA GLN A 72 0.61 -5.78 2.30
C GLN A 72 1.97 -6.15 2.90
N THR A 73 2.15 -7.44 3.21
CA THR A 73 3.37 -7.98 3.84
C THR A 73 4.59 -8.07 2.92
N GLY A 74 4.40 -7.72 1.66
CA GLY A 74 5.38 -7.67 0.58
C GLY A 74 4.75 -7.00 -0.65
N PRO A 75 5.53 -6.70 -1.69
CA PRO A 75 4.99 -6.15 -2.93
C PRO A 75 4.17 -7.22 -3.68
N PRO A 76 3.30 -6.81 -4.62
CA PRO A 76 2.72 -7.74 -5.59
C PRO A 76 3.83 -8.56 -6.28
N ASN A 77 3.55 -9.85 -6.54
CA ASN A 77 4.55 -10.80 -7.04
C ASN A 77 5.79 -10.99 -6.11
N GLY A 78 5.69 -10.63 -4.83
CA GLY A 78 6.76 -10.78 -3.85
C GLY A 78 7.30 -12.20 -3.71
N LEU A 79 6.49 -13.23 -3.93
CA LEU A 79 6.94 -14.62 -3.89
C LEU A 79 8.05 -14.93 -4.92
N ASN A 80 8.00 -14.30 -6.10
CA ASN A 80 8.97 -14.53 -7.17
C ASN A 80 10.13 -13.54 -7.16
N THR A 81 9.98 -12.40 -6.48
CA THR A 81 10.91 -11.27 -6.54
C THR A 81 11.64 -11.01 -5.21
N GLN A 82 10.93 -11.11 -4.09
CA GLN A 82 11.42 -10.85 -2.73
C GLN A 82 10.79 -11.85 -1.73
N PRO A 83 11.05 -13.15 -1.86
CA PRO A 83 10.39 -14.16 -1.04
C PRO A 83 10.79 -14.02 0.42
N ARG A 84 9.78 -14.06 1.31
CA ARG A 84 9.96 -14.21 2.77
C ARG A 84 9.55 -15.61 3.18
N LEU A 85 10.48 -16.37 3.75
CA LEU A 85 10.17 -17.70 4.29
C LEU A 85 9.34 -17.55 5.56
N ILE A 86 8.22 -18.25 5.63
CA ILE A 86 7.35 -18.30 6.81
C ILE A 86 7.41 -19.72 7.38
N THR A 87 7.61 -19.84 8.68
CA THR A 87 7.69 -21.14 9.35
C THR A 87 6.86 -21.12 10.64
N PRO A 88 6.53 -22.29 11.24
CA PRO A 88 5.84 -22.29 12.53
C PRO A 88 6.59 -21.59 13.67
N ILE A 89 7.93 -21.50 13.60
CA ILE A 89 8.77 -20.82 14.61
C ILE A 89 9.00 -19.34 14.29
N GLU A 90 8.74 -18.93 13.05
CA GLU A 90 8.81 -17.56 12.58
C GLU A 90 7.55 -17.27 11.75
N PRO A 91 6.39 -17.12 12.41
CA PRO A 91 5.14 -16.84 11.74
C PRO A 91 5.14 -15.42 11.16
N LEU A 92 4.33 -15.22 10.12
CA LEU A 92 4.03 -13.90 9.60
C LEU A 92 2.74 -13.41 10.25
N GLU A 93 2.84 -12.30 10.99
CA GLU A 93 1.70 -11.60 11.57
C GLU A 93 1.68 -10.20 11.01
N ALA A 94 0.49 -9.76 10.58
CA ALA A 94 0.24 -8.44 10.05
C ALA A 94 -1.02 -7.88 10.70
N SER A 95 -1.06 -6.57 10.87
CA SER A 95 -2.23 -5.87 11.39
C SER A 95 -2.51 -4.63 10.56
N THR A 96 -3.75 -4.17 10.58
CA THR A 96 -4.14 -2.89 9.99
C THR A 96 -5.21 -2.28 10.87
N THR A 97 -5.06 -1.00 11.17
CA THR A 97 -5.98 -0.24 12.00
C THR A 97 -6.59 0.87 11.16
N TRP A 98 -7.92 1.00 11.28
CA TRP A 98 -8.71 2.01 10.61
C TRP A 98 -9.28 2.88 11.73
N SER A 99 -8.91 4.15 11.74
CA SER A 99 -9.45 5.13 12.69
C SER A 99 -10.05 6.29 11.92
N TRP A 100 -11.22 6.77 12.34
CA TRP A 100 -11.91 7.82 11.59
C TRP A 100 -12.55 8.84 12.52
N ARG A 101 -12.76 10.02 11.95
CA ARG A 101 -13.58 11.09 12.53
C ARG A 101 -14.47 11.70 11.45
N LEU A 102 -15.66 12.08 11.85
CA LEU A 102 -16.52 12.92 11.00
C LEU A 102 -15.98 14.35 10.99
N LEU A 103 -16.17 15.06 9.88
CA LEU A 103 -15.70 16.43 9.66
C LEU A 103 -16.81 17.47 9.84
#